data_AF-A0A9C8FVK1-F1
#
_entry.id   AF-A0A9C8FVK1-F1
#
_cell.length_a   1.000
_cell.length_b   1.000
_cell.length_c   1.000
_cell.angle_alpha   90.00
_cell.angle_beta   90.00
_cell.angle_gamma   90.00
#
_symmetry.space_group_name_H-M   'P 1'
#
loop_
_entity.id
_entity.type
_entity.pdbx_description
1 polymer ?
#
loop_
_entity_poly.entity_id
_entity_poly.type
_entity_poly.pdbx_seq_one_letter_code
_entity_poly.pdbx_strand_id
1 'polypeptide(L)'
;MESLKEQRDQLQVSAKQWAEEYERMQRQYLDKLNELNAEIEDLEDFRQRYQRLSSSHENLKLRQSLFDEWADALMESFGPGIYRGEVYERPIFHHRPQNSTPEGVVEELNSYFQESNQPGLILRSVENAVAHLEVEDDRKLTSGTGSFGARMYILSVFYSLASLEEINCVEFDIEEGDHAGPDRYCRDSADS
;
A
#
# COMPACT_ATOMS: atom_id res chain seq x y z
N MET A 1 -22.45 71.00 44.56
CA MET A 1 -22.48 70.98 43.08
C MET A 1 -21.23 70.37 42.47
N GLU A 2 -20.04 70.58 43.04
CA GLU A 2 -18.78 69.97 42.58
C GLU A 2 -18.76 68.43 42.66
N SER A 3 -19.17 67.85 43.77
CA SER A 3 -19.20 66.39 43.97
C SER A 3 -20.11 65.61 42.99
N LEU A 4 -21.23 66.21 42.56
CA LEU A 4 -22.12 65.59 41.57
C LEU A 4 -21.54 65.64 40.15
N LYS A 5 -20.76 66.69 39.84
CA LYS A 5 -20.06 66.81 38.56
C LYS A 5 -18.93 65.80 38.47
N GLU A 6 -18.18 65.63 39.56
CA GLU A 6 -17.09 64.66 39.66
C GLU A 6 -17.58 63.21 39.56
N GLN A 7 -18.70 62.87 40.22
CA GLN A 7 -19.36 61.56 40.07
C GLN A 7 -19.86 61.31 38.64
N ARG A 8 -20.45 62.31 37.99
CA ARG A 8 -20.89 62.20 36.59
C ARG A 8 -19.71 61.96 35.65
N ASP A 9 -18.62 62.71 35.83
CA ASP A 9 -17.45 62.62 34.97
C ASP A 9 -16.75 61.24 35.18
N GLN A 10 -16.70 60.72 36.42
CA GLN A 10 -16.23 59.35 36.71
C GLN A 10 -17.12 58.27 36.05
N LEU A 11 -18.44 58.43 36.11
CA LEU A 11 -19.38 57.51 35.46
C LEU A 11 -19.23 57.53 33.93
N GLN A 12 -18.98 58.69 33.33
CA GLN A 12 -18.72 58.81 31.89
C GLN A 12 -17.41 58.13 31.48
N VAL A 13 -16.34 58.27 32.28
CA VAL A 13 -15.07 57.58 32.04
C VAL A 13 -15.24 56.07 32.16
N SER A 14 -15.93 55.59 33.19
CA SER A 14 -16.21 54.16 33.37
C SER A 14 -17.07 53.60 32.24
N ALA A 15 -18.14 54.29 31.85
CA ALA A 15 -18.98 53.87 30.73
C ALA A 15 -18.20 53.78 29.40
N LYS A 16 -17.27 54.72 29.17
CA LYS A 16 -16.40 54.70 27.98
C LYS A 16 -15.44 53.50 28.02
N GLN A 17 -14.83 53.21 29.16
CA GLN A 17 -13.95 52.05 29.33
C GLN A 17 -14.70 50.73 29.09
N TRP A 18 -15.91 50.60 29.62
CA TRP A 18 -16.76 49.44 29.38
C TRP A 18 -17.16 49.28 27.90
N ALA A 19 -17.43 50.39 27.20
CA ALA A 19 -17.71 50.36 25.77
C ALA A 19 -16.49 49.91 24.95
N GLU A 20 -15.30 50.43 25.25
CA GLU A 20 -14.04 50.03 24.60
C GLU A 20 -13.71 48.55 24.86
N GLU A 21 -13.93 48.07 26.09
CA GLU A 21 -13.73 46.67 26.45
C GLU A 21 -14.72 45.74 25.75
N TYR A 22 -15.99 46.16 25.64
CA TYR A 22 -17.02 45.43 24.92
C TYR A 22 -16.70 45.34 23.42
N GLU A 23 -16.28 46.43 22.79
CA GLU A 23 -15.83 46.43 21.39
C GLU A 23 -14.61 45.53 21.18
N ARG A 24 -13.64 45.56 22.09
CA ARG A 24 -12.47 44.66 22.05
C ARG A 24 -12.89 43.20 22.11
N MET A 25 -13.79 42.87 23.05
CA MET A 25 -14.29 41.51 23.23
C MET A 25 -15.07 41.04 21.99
N GLN A 26 -15.91 41.90 21.39
CA GLN A 26 -16.60 41.58 20.14
C GLN A 26 -15.62 41.27 19.00
N ARG A 27 -14.54 42.05 18.85
CA ARG A 27 -13.51 41.76 17.83
C ARG A 27 -12.84 40.41 18.08
N GLN A 28 -12.47 40.12 19.33
CA GLN A 28 -11.88 38.82 19.69
C GLN A 28 -12.81 37.64 19.37
N TYR A 29 -14.11 37.77 19.64
CA TYR A 29 -15.08 36.73 19.28
C TYR A 29 -15.22 36.55 17.77
N LEU A 30 -15.23 37.64 17.00
CA LEU A 30 -15.27 37.61 15.53
C LEU A 30 -14.01 36.95 14.96
N ASP A 31 -12.83 37.32 15.46
CA ASP A 31 -11.57 36.72 15.03
C ASP A 31 -11.57 35.22 15.33
N LYS A 32 -12.02 34.82 16.53
CA LYS A 32 -12.07 33.40 16.90
C LYS A 32 -13.07 32.60 16.08
N LEU A 33 -14.19 33.21 15.71
CA LEU A 33 -15.18 32.59 14.84
C LEU A 33 -14.65 32.40 13.42
N ASN A 34 -13.88 33.36 12.91
CA ASN A 34 -13.22 33.24 11.62
C ASN A 34 -12.14 32.14 11.62
N GLU A 35 -11.33 32.06 12.68
CA GLU A 35 -10.36 30.96 12.84
C GLU A 35 -11.05 29.60 12.85
N LEU A 36 -12.13 29.45 13.62
CA LEU A 36 -12.84 28.17 13.73
C LEU A 36 -13.50 27.77 12.40
N ASN A 37 -14.02 28.74 11.65
CA ASN A 37 -14.58 28.47 10.32
C ASN A 37 -13.50 28.01 9.33
N ALA A 38 -12.30 28.61 9.36
CA ALA A 38 -11.18 28.16 8.53
C ALA A 38 -10.75 26.72 8.90
N GLU A 39 -10.72 26.39 10.19
CA GLU A 39 -10.41 25.03 10.64
C GLU A 39 -11.48 24.02 10.20
N ILE A 40 -12.76 24.40 10.20
CA ILE A 40 -13.85 23.57 9.67
C ILE A 40 -13.66 23.32 8.18
N GLU A 41 -13.31 24.34 7.39
CA GLU A 41 -13.06 24.20 5.95
C GLU A 41 -11.90 23.24 5.67
N ASP A 42 -10.79 23.36 6.42
CA ASP A 42 -9.64 22.46 6.31
C ASP A 42 -10.02 20.99 6.65
N LEU A 43 -10.80 20.79 7.71
CA LEU A 43 -11.28 19.46 8.10
C LEU A 43 -12.22 18.85 7.06
N GLU A 44 -13.07 19.67 6.44
CA GLU A 44 -13.95 19.23 5.36
C GLU A 44 -13.16 18.82 4.11
N ASP A 45 -12.14 19.59 3.71
CA ASP A 45 -11.27 19.23 2.59
C ASP A 45 -10.47 17.96 2.88
N PHE A 46 -9.90 17.83 4.08
CA PHE A 46 -9.22 16.61 4.50
C PHE A 46 -10.14 15.39 4.41
N ARG A 47 -11.37 15.49 4.94
CA ARG A 47 -12.37 14.42 4.86
C ARG A 47 -12.68 14.03 3.42
N GLN A 48 -12.84 15.01 2.52
CA GLN A 48 -13.09 14.71 1.10
C GLN A 48 -11.90 13.99 0.45
N ARG A 49 -10.67 14.42 0.73
CA ARG A 49 -9.46 13.75 0.22
C ARG A 49 -9.37 12.31 0.74
N TYR A 50 -9.63 12.10 2.02
CA TYR A 50 -9.65 10.77 2.62
C TYR A 50 -10.72 9.87 1.98
N GLN A 51 -11.94 10.37 1.77
CA GLN A 51 -13.01 9.62 1.11
C GLN A 51 -12.64 9.22 -0.33
N ARG A 52 -12.03 10.13 -1.10
CA ARG A 52 -11.55 9.83 -2.46
C ARG A 52 -10.45 8.76 -2.43
N LEU A 53 -9.49 8.88 -1.51
CA LEU A 53 -8.41 7.90 -1.37
C LEU A 53 -8.95 6.52 -0.97
N SER A 54 -9.87 6.46 -0.01
CA SER A 54 -10.54 5.23 0.41
C SER A 54 -11.28 4.56 -0.74
N SER A 55 -12.07 5.34 -1.50
CA SER A 55 -12.80 4.83 -2.66
C SER A 55 -11.85 4.33 -3.75
N SER A 56 -10.74 5.02 -3.97
CA SER A 56 -9.70 4.59 -4.92
C SER A 56 -9.05 3.27 -4.48
N HIS A 57 -8.73 3.15 -3.20
CA HIS A 57 -8.16 1.94 -2.61
C HIS A 57 -9.13 0.76 -2.69
N GLU A 58 -10.42 0.95 -2.40
CA GLU A 58 -11.45 -0.09 -2.57
C GLU A 58 -11.57 -0.55 -4.02
N ASN A 59 -11.59 0.38 -4.98
CA ASN A 59 -11.59 0.05 -6.41
C ASN A 59 -10.32 -0.71 -6.82
N LEU A 60 -9.16 -0.35 -6.29
CA LEU A 60 -7.90 -1.06 -6.55
C LEU A 60 -7.93 -2.47 -5.98
N LYS A 61 -8.47 -2.67 -4.77
CA LYS A 61 -8.68 -4.00 -4.17
C LYS A 61 -9.60 -4.86 -5.02
N LEU A 62 -10.73 -4.33 -5.49
CA LEU A 62 -11.65 -5.04 -6.38
C LEU A 62 -11.01 -5.41 -7.72
N ARG A 63 -10.22 -4.51 -8.31
CA ARG A 63 -9.47 -4.84 -9.53
C ARG A 63 -8.43 -5.92 -9.25
N GLN A 64 -7.76 -5.86 -8.10
CA GLN A 64 -6.79 -6.88 -7.71
C GLN A 64 -7.43 -8.25 -7.60
N SER A 65 -8.57 -8.38 -6.89
CA SER A 65 -9.27 -9.67 -6.73
C SER A 65 -9.72 -10.26 -8.07
N LEU A 66 -10.30 -9.45 -8.96
CA LEU A 66 -10.68 -9.90 -10.31
C LEU A 66 -9.50 -10.45 -11.12
N PHE A 67 -8.30 -9.92 -10.90
CA PHE A 67 -7.10 -10.40 -11.57
C PHE A 67 -6.50 -11.64 -10.93
N ASP A 68 -6.65 -11.80 -9.61
CA ASP A 68 -6.22 -13.00 -8.89
C ASP A 68 -7.10 -14.19 -9.33
N GLU A 69 -8.43 -13.99 -9.37
CA GLU A 69 -9.38 -14.97 -9.95
C GLU A 69 -9.03 -15.36 -11.40
N TRP A 70 -8.62 -14.38 -12.21
CA TRP A 70 -8.22 -14.65 -13.59
C TRP A 70 -6.93 -15.47 -13.69
N ALA A 71 -5.94 -15.17 -12.84
CA ALA A 71 -4.68 -15.90 -12.83
C ALA A 71 -4.86 -17.33 -12.33
N ASP A 72 -5.73 -17.55 -11.34
CA ASP A 72 -6.13 -18.88 -10.88
C ASP A 72 -6.80 -19.67 -12.01
N ALA A 73 -7.74 -19.05 -12.74
CA ALA A 73 -8.38 -19.70 -13.89
C ALA A 73 -7.37 -20.07 -14.99
N LEU A 74 -6.32 -19.27 -15.20
CA LEU A 74 -5.23 -19.62 -16.12
C LEU A 74 -4.44 -20.82 -15.62
N MET A 75 -4.08 -20.87 -14.34
CA MET A 75 -3.39 -22.01 -13.73
C MET A 75 -4.20 -23.29 -13.85
N GLU A 76 -5.50 -23.25 -13.55
CA GLU A 76 -6.40 -24.39 -13.72
C GLU A 76 -6.49 -24.85 -15.19
N SER A 77 -6.45 -23.92 -16.13
CA SER A 77 -6.61 -24.22 -17.56
C SER A 77 -5.35 -24.79 -18.20
N PHE A 78 -4.17 -24.25 -17.87
CA PHE A 78 -2.90 -24.61 -18.50
C PHE A 78 -2.10 -25.66 -17.71
N GLY A 79 -2.37 -25.77 -16.40
CA GLY A 79 -1.65 -26.63 -15.47
C GLY A 79 -0.26 -26.07 -15.13
N PRO A 80 0.69 -26.96 -14.77
CA PRO A 80 2.08 -26.59 -14.52
C PRO A 80 2.67 -25.72 -15.64
N GLY A 81 3.19 -24.56 -15.27
CA GLY A 81 3.65 -23.55 -16.21
C GLY A 81 4.73 -22.64 -15.64
N ILE A 82 5.53 -22.08 -16.55
CA ILE A 82 6.39 -20.93 -16.26
C ILE A 82 5.59 -19.67 -16.60
N TYR A 83 5.26 -18.92 -15.54
CA TYR A 83 4.52 -17.67 -15.61
C TYR A 83 5.49 -16.51 -15.47
N ARG A 84 5.43 -15.57 -16.40
CA ARG A 84 6.33 -14.41 -16.44
C ARG A 84 5.49 -13.17 -16.68
N GLY A 85 5.80 -12.09 -15.97
CA GLY A 85 5.17 -10.81 -16.26
C GLY A 85 6.17 -9.74 -16.62
N GLU A 86 5.75 -8.83 -17.48
CA GLU A 86 6.54 -7.69 -17.93
C GLU A 86 6.17 -6.40 -17.19
N VAL A 87 6.81 -5.29 -17.56
CA VAL A 87 6.49 -3.98 -17.01
C VAL A 87 5.04 -3.62 -17.38
N TYR A 88 4.20 -3.46 -16.36
CA TYR A 88 2.74 -3.23 -16.43
C TYR A 88 1.87 -4.43 -16.85
N GLU A 89 2.44 -5.62 -17.01
CA GLU A 89 1.69 -6.84 -17.35
C GLU A 89 1.81 -7.86 -16.22
N ARG A 90 0.69 -8.43 -15.76
CA ARG A 90 0.73 -9.51 -14.76
C ARG A 90 1.34 -10.79 -15.35
N PRO A 91 1.80 -11.75 -14.52
CA PRO A 91 2.38 -12.95 -15.06
C PRO A 91 1.40 -13.72 -15.94
N ILE A 92 1.78 -13.96 -17.18
CA ILE A 92 1.02 -14.78 -18.13
C ILE A 92 1.72 -16.13 -18.31
N PHE A 93 0.94 -17.14 -18.66
CA PHE A 93 1.49 -18.44 -19.03
C PHE A 93 2.40 -18.28 -20.26
N HIS A 94 3.66 -18.66 -20.13
CA HIS A 94 4.61 -18.61 -21.24
C HIS A 94 4.76 -19.99 -21.89
N HIS A 95 5.03 -21.02 -21.08
CA HIS A 95 5.21 -22.40 -21.53
C HIS A 95 5.12 -23.38 -20.36
N ARG A 96 5.01 -24.67 -20.65
CA ARG A 96 5.13 -25.74 -19.64
C ARG A 96 6.58 -25.95 -19.27
N PRO A 97 6.89 -26.21 -17.98
CA PRO A 97 8.23 -26.57 -17.57
C PRO A 97 8.63 -27.91 -18.19
N GLN A 98 9.90 -28.05 -18.53
CA GLN A 98 10.51 -29.30 -18.98
C GLN A 98 10.47 -30.36 -17.88
N ASN A 99 10.63 -29.92 -16.62
CA ASN A 99 10.49 -30.76 -15.44
C ASN A 99 9.47 -30.14 -14.48
N SER A 100 8.28 -30.73 -14.40
CA SER A 100 7.19 -30.28 -13.53
C SER A 100 7.40 -30.69 -12.07
N THR A 101 8.57 -30.39 -11.51
CA THR A 101 8.85 -30.45 -10.08
C THR A 101 9.21 -29.06 -9.57
N PRO A 102 9.12 -28.81 -8.25
CA PRO A 102 9.51 -27.52 -7.68
C PRO A 102 10.93 -27.09 -8.07
N GLU A 103 11.89 -28.02 -8.07
CA GLU A 103 13.27 -27.78 -8.47
C GLU A 103 13.38 -27.43 -9.95
N GLY A 104 12.64 -28.13 -10.82
CA GLY A 104 12.64 -27.88 -12.26
C GLY A 104 12.07 -26.50 -12.61
N VAL A 105 10.98 -26.11 -11.95
CA VAL A 105 10.41 -24.76 -12.10
C VAL A 105 11.41 -23.69 -11.63
N VAL A 106 12.09 -23.89 -10.50
CA VAL A 106 13.11 -22.95 -10.00
C VAL A 106 14.30 -22.86 -10.95
N GLU A 107 14.77 -23.97 -11.51
CA GLU A 107 15.87 -24.00 -12.48
C GLU A 107 15.53 -23.17 -13.74
N GLU A 108 14.32 -23.32 -14.26
CA GLU A 108 13.85 -22.59 -15.44
C GLU A 108 13.62 -21.09 -15.16
N LEU A 109 13.10 -20.76 -13.98
CA LEU A 109 12.98 -19.37 -13.53
C LEU A 109 14.35 -18.72 -13.39
N ASN A 110 15.32 -19.42 -12.79
CA ASN A 110 16.68 -18.91 -12.61
C ASN A 110 17.39 -18.66 -13.94
N SER A 111 17.18 -19.54 -14.93
CA SER A 111 17.69 -19.33 -16.29
C SER A 111 17.18 -18.01 -16.87
N TYR A 112 15.88 -17.73 -16.71
CA TYR A 112 15.27 -16.47 -17.14
C TYR A 112 15.74 -15.25 -16.31
N PHE A 113 15.88 -15.40 -15.00
CA PHE A 113 16.36 -14.32 -14.14
C PHE A 113 17.80 -13.94 -14.45
N GLN A 114 18.64 -14.90 -14.81
CA GLN A 114 19.97 -14.63 -15.29
C GLN A 114 19.97 -13.81 -16.58
N GLU A 115 19.12 -14.14 -17.56
CA GLU A 115 18.99 -13.39 -18.82
C GLU A 115 18.50 -11.94 -18.59
N SER A 116 17.63 -11.75 -17.60
CA SER A 116 17.04 -10.45 -17.25
C SER A 116 17.77 -9.69 -16.13
N ASN A 117 18.94 -10.18 -15.70
CA ASN A 117 19.76 -9.62 -14.62
C ASN A 117 19.03 -9.48 -13.26
N GLN A 118 18.01 -10.32 -13.05
CA GLN A 118 17.30 -10.48 -11.79
C GLN A 118 18.06 -11.44 -10.85
N PRO A 119 17.84 -11.36 -9.52
CA PRO A 119 18.49 -12.26 -8.58
C PRO A 119 17.95 -13.70 -8.71
N GLY A 120 18.82 -14.68 -8.45
CA GLY A 120 18.46 -16.10 -8.45
C GLY A 120 17.64 -16.50 -7.23
N LEU A 121 16.85 -17.54 -7.39
CA LEU A 121 16.09 -18.23 -6.35
C LEU A 121 16.81 -19.47 -5.85
N ILE A 122 16.72 -19.71 -4.55
CA ILE A 122 17.13 -20.96 -3.92
C ILE A 122 15.89 -21.60 -3.30
N LEU A 123 15.52 -22.80 -3.76
CA LEU A 123 14.52 -23.63 -3.08
C LEU A 123 15.16 -24.28 -1.84
N ARG A 124 14.68 -23.93 -0.66
CA ARG A 124 15.18 -24.47 0.61
C ARG A 124 14.49 -25.77 0.99
N SER A 125 13.17 -25.81 0.92
CA SER A 125 12.36 -27.01 1.17
C SER A 125 10.96 -26.87 0.59
N VAL A 126 10.27 -28.01 0.49
CA VAL A 126 8.83 -28.07 0.21
C VAL A 126 8.17 -28.89 1.31
N GLU A 127 7.35 -28.25 2.15
CA GLU A 127 6.73 -28.87 3.31
C GLU A 127 5.27 -28.42 3.42
N ASN A 128 4.35 -29.36 3.66
CA ASN A 128 2.92 -29.07 3.84
C ASN A 128 2.31 -28.19 2.72
N ALA A 129 2.69 -28.45 1.46
CA ALA A 129 2.31 -27.67 0.28
C ALA A 129 2.80 -26.20 0.28
N VAL A 130 3.87 -25.90 1.03
CA VAL A 130 4.57 -24.61 1.02
C VAL A 130 5.97 -24.79 0.46
N ALA A 131 6.33 -23.99 -0.54
CA ALA A 131 7.72 -23.87 -1.00
C ALA A 131 8.42 -22.73 -0.26
N HIS A 132 9.49 -23.05 0.47
CA HIS A 132 10.31 -22.08 1.18
C HIS A 132 11.48 -21.65 0.30
N LEU A 133 11.58 -20.36 0.00
CA LEU A 133 12.52 -19.79 -0.94
C LEU A 133 13.43 -18.75 -0.30
N GLU A 134 14.66 -18.68 -0.79
CA GLU A 134 15.60 -17.57 -0.53
C GLU A 134 16.01 -16.93 -1.86
N VAL A 135 16.44 -15.67 -1.80
CA VAL A 135 16.92 -14.90 -2.96
C VAL A 135 18.41 -14.56 -2.79
N GLU A 136 19.26 -14.94 -3.75
CA GLU A 136 20.74 -14.87 -3.62
C GLU A 136 21.31 -13.45 -3.45
N ASP A 137 20.62 -12.42 -3.95
CA ASP A 137 20.97 -10.99 -3.82
C ASP A 137 19.69 -10.17 -3.68
N ASP A 138 18.99 -10.41 -2.57
CA ASP A 138 17.70 -9.80 -2.23
C ASP A 138 17.72 -8.26 -2.23
N ARG A 139 18.89 -7.63 -2.01
CA ARG A 139 19.09 -6.18 -2.13
C ARG A 139 18.63 -5.60 -3.47
N LYS A 140 18.74 -6.37 -4.55
CA LYS A 140 18.19 -5.97 -5.85
C LYS A 140 16.67 -5.79 -5.83
N LEU A 141 15.96 -6.60 -5.04
CA LEU A 141 14.51 -6.49 -4.90
C LEU A 141 14.10 -5.44 -3.88
N THR A 142 14.88 -5.28 -2.81
CA THR A 142 14.53 -4.35 -1.71
C THR A 142 14.84 -2.90 -2.02
N SER A 143 15.93 -2.62 -2.74
CA SER A 143 16.45 -1.27 -2.98
C SER A 143 16.97 -1.01 -4.40
N GLY A 144 17.36 -2.05 -5.14
CA GLY A 144 17.89 -1.92 -6.50
C GLY A 144 16.84 -1.80 -7.61
N THR A 145 15.60 -2.24 -7.36
CA THR A 145 14.51 -2.28 -8.34
C THR A 145 13.30 -1.57 -7.75
N GLY A 146 12.59 -0.76 -8.53
CA GLY A 146 11.36 -0.13 -8.03
C GLY A 146 10.28 -1.17 -7.65
N SER A 147 9.34 -0.78 -6.78
CA SER A 147 8.29 -1.66 -6.24
C SER A 147 7.56 -2.51 -7.28
N PHE A 148 7.38 -1.99 -8.50
CA PHE A 148 6.77 -2.75 -9.58
C PHE A 148 7.59 -3.96 -9.99
N GLY A 149 8.91 -3.80 -10.21
CA GLY A 149 9.77 -4.90 -10.63
C GLY A 149 9.92 -5.96 -9.54
N ALA A 150 10.06 -5.55 -8.28
CA ALA A 150 10.06 -6.46 -7.14
C ALA A 150 8.76 -7.28 -7.06
N ARG A 151 7.60 -6.62 -7.22
CA ARG A 151 6.31 -7.30 -7.26
C ARG A 151 6.21 -8.30 -8.42
N MET A 152 6.68 -7.93 -9.61
CA MET A 152 6.61 -8.82 -10.77
C MET A 152 7.50 -10.04 -10.64
N TYR A 153 8.67 -9.88 -10.02
CA TYR A 153 9.52 -10.99 -9.64
C TYR A 153 8.74 -11.97 -8.75
N ILE A 154 8.23 -11.50 -7.59
CA ILE A 154 7.49 -12.33 -6.63
C ILE A 154 6.30 -13.04 -7.31
N LEU A 155 5.48 -12.32 -8.07
CA LEU A 155 4.31 -12.92 -8.73
C LEU A 155 4.71 -13.97 -9.77
N SER A 156 5.77 -13.75 -10.56
CA SER A 156 6.23 -14.74 -11.55
C SER A 156 6.66 -16.04 -10.88
N VAL A 157 7.32 -15.94 -9.73
CA VAL A 157 7.73 -17.09 -8.92
C VAL A 157 6.52 -17.78 -8.29
N PHE A 158 5.63 -17.01 -7.66
CA PHE A 158 4.42 -17.52 -7.03
C PHE A 158 3.56 -18.30 -8.03
N TYR A 159 3.16 -17.70 -9.15
CA TYR A 159 2.29 -18.37 -10.12
C TYR A 159 2.96 -19.58 -10.78
N SER A 160 4.28 -19.55 -10.99
CA SER A 160 4.98 -20.71 -11.54
C SER A 160 4.99 -21.90 -10.58
N LEU A 161 5.32 -21.67 -9.30
CA LEU A 161 5.35 -22.74 -8.30
C LEU A 161 3.94 -23.16 -7.90
N ALA A 162 3.05 -22.21 -7.62
CA ALA A 162 1.65 -22.46 -7.34
C ALA A 162 0.86 -22.90 -8.58
N SER A 163 1.48 -23.20 -9.72
CA SER A 163 0.82 -23.96 -10.79
C SER A 163 1.01 -25.47 -10.64
N LEU A 164 1.91 -25.90 -9.76
CA LEU A 164 2.09 -27.31 -9.37
C LEU A 164 1.00 -27.67 -8.35
N GLU A 165 0.28 -28.76 -8.55
CA GLU A 165 -0.85 -29.16 -7.69
C GLU A 165 -0.43 -29.34 -6.23
N GLU A 166 0.80 -29.79 -5.99
CA GLU A 166 1.37 -30.03 -4.66
C GLU A 166 1.82 -28.76 -3.91
N ILE A 167 1.85 -27.59 -4.57
CA ILE A 167 2.20 -26.31 -3.95
C ILE A 167 0.96 -25.43 -3.89
N ASN A 168 0.60 -25.00 -2.68
CA ASN A 168 -0.46 -24.02 -2.44
C ASN A 168 0.09 -22.64 -2.08
N CYS A 169 1.25 -22.60 -1.42
CA CYS A 169 1.87 -21.36 -0.98
C CYS A 169 3.36 -21.30 -1.31
N VAL A 170 3.86 -20.09 -1.46
CA VAL A 170 5.28 -19.77 -1.59
C VAL A 170 5.64 -18.77 -0.50
N GLU A 171 6.69 -19.07 0.26
CA GLU A 171 7.21 -18.22 1.32
C GLU A 171 8.61 -17.74 0.94
N PHE A 172 8.81 -16.42 0.97
CA PHE A 172 10.08 -15.79 0.66
C PHE A 172 10.79 -15.37 1.94
N ASP A 173 12.04 -15.79 2.08
CA ASP A 173 13.01 -15.24 3.01
C ASP A 173 13.81 -14.15 2.29
N ILE A 174 13.37 -12.90 2.45
CA ILE A 174 13.96 -11.68 1.88
C ILE A 174 14.16 -10.71 3.05
N GLU A 175 15.30 -10.03 3.11
CA GLU A 175 15.51 -8.96 4.10
C GLU A 175 14.48 -7.83 3.89
N GLU A 176 13.91 -7.31 4.97
CA GLU A 176 12.94 -6.21 4.89
C GLU A 176 13.57 -4.96 4.24
N GLY A 177 12.88 -4.37 3.26
CA GLY A 177 13.28 -3.09 2.68
C GLY A 177 12.16 -2.38 1.93
N ASP A 178 12.54 -1.35 1.17
CA ASP A 178 11.59 -0.36 0.63
C ASP A 178 10.56 -0.93 -0.36
N HIS A 179 10.86 -2.08 -0.97
CA HIS A 179 10.13 -2.61 -2.12
C HIS A 179 9.77 -4.09 -2.02
N ALA A 180 10.46 -4.83 -1.16
CA ALA A 180 10.23 -6.25 -0.90
C ALA A 180 10.64 -6.55 0.55
N GLY A 181 10.09 -7.61 1.11
CA GLY A 181 10.37 -8.11 2.45
C GLY A 181 9.92 -9.56 2.57
N PRO A 182 10.08 -10.16 3.77
CA PRO A 182 9.68 -11.54 4.00
C PRO A 182 8.15 -11.63 3.99
N ASP A 183 7.60 -12.51 3.15
CA ASP A 183 6.16 -12.65 2.99
C ASP A 183 5.77 -14.04 2.44
N ARG A 184 4.50 -14.40 2.64
CA ARG A 184 3.91 -15.66 2.20
C ARG A 184 2.72 -15.41 1.29
N TYR A 185 2.77 -16.00 0.10
CA TYR A 185 1.75 -15.90 -0.93
C TYR A 185 1.07 -17.26 -1.10
N CYS A 186 -0.26 -17.30 -1.03
CA CYS A 186 -1.07 -18.52 -1.19
C CYS A 186 -2.17 -18.29 -2.23
N ARG A 187 -2.61 -19.35 -2.93
CA ARG A 187 -3.76 -19.27 -3.85
C ARG A 187 -5.01 -18.74 -3.14
N ASP A 188 -5.28 -19.27 -1.95
CA ASP A 188 -6.41 -18.88 -1.12
C ASP A 188 -6.05 -17.78 -0.10
N SER A 189 -5.36 -16.70 -0.52
CA SER A 189 -5.27 -15.49 0.30
C SER A 189 -6.60 -14.71 0.28
N ALA A 190 -7.70 -15.42 0.54
CA ALA A 190 -8.91 -14.79 1.03
C ALA A 190 -8.61 -14.25 2.44
N ASP A 191 -8.58 -12.91 2.53
CA ASP A 191 -8.60 -12.10 3.74
C ASP A 191 -7.31 -12.04 4.59
N SER A 192 -6.53 -11.00 4.32
CA SER A 192 -5.80 -10.24 5.36
C SER A 192 -6.02 -8.74 5.17
#